data_AF-A0A8I1IHL2-F1
#
_entry.id   AF-A0A8I1IHL2-F1
#
_cell.length_a   1.000
_cell.length_b   1.000
_cell.length_c   1.000
_cell.angle_alpha   90.00
_cell.angle_beta   90.00
_cell.angle_gamma   90.00
#
_symmetry.space_group_name_H-M   'P 1'
#
loop_
_entity.id
_entity.type
_entity.pdbx_description
1 polymer ?
#
loop_
_entity_poly.entity_id
_entity_poly.type
_entity_poly.pdbx_seq_one_letter_code
_entity_poly.pdbx_strand_id
1 'polypeptide(L)' 'MDGIVLDRIKSLLAGRLADLAARLRAALARIETGDFGYCTECGEAIAAARLEFDPALALCIACARYGDGPVRR' A
#
# COMPACT_ATOMS: atom_id res chain seq x y z
N MET A 1 -33.95 -6.50 -6.16
CA MET A 1 -32.51 -6.25 -6.42
C MET A 1 -32.02 -7.36 -7.31
N ASP A 2 -31.74 -7.06 -8.58
CA ASP A 2 -31.42 -8.07 -9.59
C ASP A 2 -30.10 -8.79 -9.25
N GLY A 3 -30.05 -10.12 -9.42
CA GLY A 3 -28.90 -10.96 -9.05
C GLY A 3 -27.58 -10.51 -9.68
N ILE A 4 -27.64 -9.85 -10.84
CA ILE A 4 -26.50 -9.25 -11.54
C ILE A 4 -25.80 -8.18 -10.70
N VAL A 5 -26.54 -7.35 -9.96
CA VAL A 5 -25.97 -6.29 -9.13
C VAL A 5 -25.17 -6.88 -7.96
N LEU A 6 -25.71 -7.93 -7.33
CA LEU A 6 -25.05 -8.59 -6.19
C LEU A 6 -23.75 -9.29 -6.61
N ASP A 7 -23.74 -9.98 -7.75
CA ASP A 7 -22.54 -10.64 -8.25
C ASP A 7 -21.44 -9.64 -8.63
N ARG A 8 -21.81 -8.49 -9.20
CA ARG A 8 -20.86 -7.40 -9.47
C ARG A 8 -20.25 -6.85 -8.18
N ILE A 9 -21.06 -6.62 -7.15
CA ILE A 9 -20.56 -6.12 -5.85
C ILE A 9 -19.60 -7.13 -5.22
N LYS A 10 -19.91 -8.42 -5.23
CA LYS A 10 -19.01 -9.48 -4.72
C LYS A 10 -17.65 -9.45 -5.41
N SER A 11 -17.63 -9.31 -6.74
CA SER A 11 -16.39 -9.23 -7.51
C SER A 11 -15.54 -8.01 -7.11
N LEU A 12 -16.16 -6.84 -6.94
CA LEU A 12 -15.46 -5.62 -6.49
C LEU A 12 -14.88 -5.77 -5.08
N LEU A 13 -15.62 -6.38 -4.16
CA LEU A 13 -15.15 -6.65 -2.80
C LEU A 13 -14.00 -7.64 -2.79
N ALA A 14 -14.09 -8.72 -3.57
CA ALA A 14 -13.03 -9.71 -3.72
C ALA A 14 -11.72 -9.09 -4.24
N GLY A 15 -11.81 -8.20 -5.24
CA GLY A 15 -10.67 -7.45 -5.75
C GLY A 15 -10.01 -6.58 -4.68
N ARG A 16 -10.80 -5.79 -3.94
CA ARG A 16 -10.25 -4.95 -2.86
C ARG A 16 -9.60 -5.77 -1.74
N LEU A 17 -10.19 -6.91 -1.37
CA LEU A 17 -9.60 -7.82 -0.39
C LEU A 17 -8.26 -8.38 -0.88
N ALA A 18 -8.17 -8.76 -2.15
CA ALA A 18 -6.92 -9.24 -2.75
C ALA A 18 -5.84 -8.15 -2.76
N ASP A 19 -6.18 -6.91 -3.12
CA ASP A 19 -5.25 -5.77 -3.12
C ASP A 19 -4.71 -5.48 -1.72
N LEU A 20 -5.59 -5.45 -0.71
CA LEU A 20 -5.18 -5.24 0.68
C LEU A 20 -4.26 -6.36 1.18
N ALA A 21 -4.61 -7.61 0.87
CA ALA A 21 -3.78 -8.76 1.25
C ALA A 21 -2.41 -8.74 0.55
N ALA A 22 -2.34 -8.31 -0.71
CA ALA A 22 -1.08 -8.15 -1.43
C ALA A 22 -0.18 -7.08 -0.79
N ARG A 23 -0.74 -5.93 -0.40
CA ARG A 23 0.01 -4.85 0.27
C ARG A 23 0.54 -5.28 1.63
N LEU A 24 -0.26 -6.03 2.41
CA LEU A 24 0.17 -6.57 3.70
C LEU A 24 1.28 -7.63 3.54
N ARG A 25 1.17 -8.52 2.55
CA ARG A 25 2.25 -9.48 2.24
C ARG A 25 3.54 -8.77 1.85
N ALA A 26 3.46 -7.72 1.04
CA ALA A 26 4.64 -6.91 0.68
C ALA A 26 5.25 -6.21 1.90
N ALA A 27 4.45 -5.74 2.85
CA ALA A 27 4.94 -5.17 4.09
C ALA A 27 5.68 -6.21 4.95
N LEU A 28 5.12 -7.42 5.09
CA LEU A 28 5.77 -8.53 5.80
C LEU A 28 7.11 -8.90 5.13
N ALA A 29 7.14 -9.02 3.80
CA ALA A 29 8.37 -9.30 3.08
C ALA A 29 9.46 -8.26 3.34
N ARG A 30 9.10 -6.96 3.40
CA ARG A 30 10.06 -5.90 3.76
C ARG A 30 10.58 -6.01 5.18
N ILE A 31 9.77 -6.53 6.12
CA ILE A 31 10.24 -6.80 7.48
C ILE A 31 11.29 -7.91 7.45
N GLU A 32 11.02 -8.98 6.70
CA GLU A 32 11.94 -10.13 6.56
C GLU A 32 13.26 -9.74 5.88
N THR A 33 13.23 -8.83 4.90
CA THR A 33 14.44 -8.34 4.22
C THR A 33 15.19 -7.25 4.99
N GLY A 34 14.55 -6.64 6.00
CA GLY A 34 15.10 -5.49 6.73
C GLY A 34 14.87 -4.13 6.07
N ASP A 35 14.09 -4.09 4.99
CA ASP A 35 13.74 -2.86 4.25
C ASP A 35 12.49 -2.15 4.82
N PHE A 36 11.86 -2.73 5.85
CA PHE A 36 10.69 -2.13 6.47
C PHE A 36 11.03 -0.81 7.14
N GLY A 37 10.16 0.18 6.94
CA GLY A 37 10.35 1.53 7.45
C GLY A 37 10.97 2.50 6.46
N TYR A 38 11.36 2.05 5.26
CA TYR A 38 11.91 2.91 4.22
C TYR A 38 10.98 3.03 3.01
N CYS A 39 11.01 4.20 2.38
CA CYS A 39 10.25 4.52 1.18
C CYS A 39 10.80 3.74 -0.02
N THR A 40 9.94 3.02 -0.74
CA THR A 40 10.35 2.22 -1.90
C THR A 40 10.76 3.07 -3.11
N GLU A 41 10.45 4.36 -3.10
CA GLU A 41 10.77 5.28 -4.21
C GLU A 41 12.06 6.07 -3.97
N CYS A 42 12.19 6.71 -2.80
CA CYS A 42 13.35 7.57 -2.50
C CYS A 42 14.33 6.97 -1.49
N GLY A 43 14.01 5.84 -0.84
CA GLY A 43 14.85 5.23 0.19
C GLY A 43 14.86 5.94 1.55
N GLU A 44 14.19 7.08 1.69
CA GLU A 44 14.10 7.80 2.98
C GLU A 44 13.19 7.07 3.98
N ALA A 45 13.42 7.31 5.28
CA ALA A 45 12.59 6.76 6.34
C ALA A 45 11.14 7.25 6.26
N ILE A 46 10.19 6.33 6.41
CA ILE A 46 8.77 6.63 6.58
C ILE A 46 8.55 6.95 8.06
N ALA A 47 7.86 8.06 8.34
CA ALA A 47 7.56 8.47 9.71
C ALA A 47 6.84 7.36 10.49
N ALA A 48 7.31 7.04 11.70
CA ALA A 48 6.80 5.95 12.53
C ALA A 48 5.28 6.01 12.74
N ALA A 49 4.74 7.20 13.07
CA ALA A 49 3.30 7.42 13.23
C ALA A 49 2.46 7.03 11.98
N ARG A 50 3.05 7.06 10.78
CA ARG A 50 2.39 6.60 9.56
C ARG A 50 2.37 5.08 9.47
N LEU A 51 3.46 4.41 9.84
CA LEU A 51 3.57 2.95 9.85
C LEU A 51 2.73 2.33 10.97
N GLU A 52 2.60 3.02 12.10
CA GLU A 52 1.68 2.64 13.19
C GLU A 52 0.20 2.77 12.76
N PHE A 53 -0.11 3.79 11.96
CA PHE A 53 -1.45 3.96 11.39
C PHE A 53 -1.75 2.94 10.30
N ASP A 54 -0.82 2.72 9.37
CA ASP A 54 -0.92 1.72 8.31
C ASP A 54 0.47 1.13 7.99
N PRO A 55 0.77 -0.10 8.46
CA PRO A 55 2.06 -0.76 8.21
C PRO A 55 2.23 -1.17 6.75
N ALA A 56 1.17 -1.15 5.93
CA ALA A 56 1.24 -1.46 4.51
C ALA A 56 1.78 -0.30 3.67
N LEU A 57 2.02 0.88 4.26
CA LEU A 57 2.55 2.03 3.53
C LEU A 57 3.95 1.74 2.97
N ALA A 58 4.09 1.94 1.67
CA ALA A 58 5.36 1.79 0.95
C ALA A 58 6.09 3.11 0.71
N LEU A 59 5.41 4.25 0.90
CA LEU A 59 5.90 5.57 0.52
C LEU A 59 5.95 6.53 1.71
N CYS A 60 6.96 7.40 1.70
CA CYS A 60 6.99 8.56 2.59
C CYS A 60 5.89 9.56 2.22
N ILE A 61 5.58 10.49 3.13
CA ILE A 61 4.54 11.51 2.90
C ILE A 61 4.85 12.39 1.68
N ALA A 62 6.12 12.65 1.38
CA ALA A 62 6.51 13.42 0.21
C ALA A 62 6.16 12.65 -1.07
N CYS A 63 6.69 11.45 -1.27
CA CYS A 63 6.40 10.62 -2.45
C CYS A 63 4.90 10.33 -2.61
N ALA A 64 4.17 10.11 -1.52
CA ALA A 64 2.72 9.88 -1.56
C ALA A 64 1.90 11.13 -1.97
N ARG A 65 2.41 12.35 -1.72
CA ARG A 65 1.74 13.61 -2.09
C ARG A 65 2.01 14.02 -3.53
N TYR A 66 3.15 13.63 -4.08
CA TYR A 66 3.56 13.96 -5.44
C TYR A 66 3.31 12.80 -6.40
N GLY A 67 2.16 12.12 -6.31
CA GLY A 67 1.79 11.07 -7.28
C GLY A 67 2.18 11.52 -8.70
N ASP A 68 2.96 10.67 -9.39
CA ASP A 68 3.47 10.87 -10.76
C ASP A 68 4.39 12.10 -11.02
N GLY A 69 4.89 12.78 -9.99
CA GLY A 69 5.89 13.86 -10.11
C GLY A 69 7.33 13.38 -10.38
N PRO A 70 8.23 14.25 -10.90
CA PRO A 70 9.57 13.85 -11.34
C PRO A 70 10.37 13.29 -10.16
N VAL A 71 10.81 12.04 -10.32
CA VAL A 71 11.63 11.28 -9.38
C VAL A 71 12.84 12.12 -8.98
N ARG A 72 12.98 12.41 -7.68
CA ARG A 72 14.20 13.03 -7.14
C ARG A 72 15.30 11.97 -7.08
N ARG A 73 16.03 11.81 -8.19
CA ARG A 73 17.38 11.24 -8.22
C ARG A 73 18.38 12.35 -8.49
#